data_AF-L8YCL1-F1
#
_entry.id   AF-L8YCL1-F1
#
_cell.length_a   1.000
_cell.length_b   1.000
_cell.length_c   1.000
_cell.angle_alpha   90.00
_cell.angle_beta   90.00
_cell.angle_gamma   90.00
#
_symmetry.space_group_name_H-M   'P 1'
#
loop_
_entity.id
_entity.type
_entity.pdbx_description
1 polymer ?
#
loop_
_entity_poly.entity_id
_entity_poly.type
_entity_poly.pdbx_seq_one_letter_code
_entity_poly.pdbx_strand_id
1 'polypeptide(L)'
;MKFVLKQTVVAVYLKGSWWSTEDVLRTSDPTREGLMKVQSFGERIVLFILNVVIFGRSERNLDDDDMFFLPHSMKEQAKILWRHGAAVGFYTTKMKGSLCGNGTGACYLLPVFDTVFIRRKQRRQGLGTAMLRDFCDTFQEEEALGVSSPISPAMFQVCRQFLSACAEERGRLWEVEPPGAWGQRINIWLKIQLQQASVPDRE
;
A
#
# COMPACT_ATOMS: atom_id res chain seq x y z
N MET A 1 -14.30 6.27 32.05
CA MET A 1 -14.49 6.81 30.68
C MET A 1 -13.17 7.45 30.26
N LYS A 2 -12.33 6.74 29.48
CA LYS A 2 -11.07 7.29 28.97
C LYS A 2 -11.37 8.00 27.66
N PHE A 3 -11.35 9.33 27.65
CA PHE A 3 -11.31 10.10 26.43
C PHE A 3 -9.90 9.97 25.83
N VAL A 4 -9.75 9.19 24.77
CA VAL A 4 -8.52 9.21 23.96
C VAL A 4 -8.60 10.45 23.08
N LEU A 5 -7.87 11.50 23.44
CA LEU A 5 -7.73 12.69 22.62
C LEU A 5 -7.04 12.32 21.31
N LYS A 6 -7.76 12.42 20.19
CA LYS A 6 -7.19 12.24 18.85
C LYS A 6 -6.25 13.42 18.54
N GLN A 7 -4.95 13.19 18.66
CA GLN A 7 -3.94 14.18 18.26
C GLN A 7 -3.97 14.35 16.74
N THR A 8 -4.46 15.50 16.27
CA THR A 8 -4.52 15.83 14.84
C THR A 8 -3.30 16.66 14.47
N VAL A 9 -2.50 16.20 13.51
CA VAL A 9 -1.38 16.97 12.97
C VAL A 9 -1.90 17.87 11.85
N VAL A 10 -1.84 19.17 12.07
CA VAL A 10 -2.34 20.19 11.13
C VAL A 10 -1.25 20.82 10.26
N ALA A 11 0.00 20.80 10.71
CA ALA A 11 1.14 21.40 10.01
C ALA A 11 2.45 20.67 10.31
N VAL A 12 3.43 20.84 9.42
CA VAL A 12 4.80 20.37 9.58
C VAL A 12 5.78 21.52 9.31
N TYR A 13 6.90 21.53 10.04
CA TYR A 13 7.94 22.54 9.85
C TYR A 13 8.99 22.04 8.85
N LEU A 14 9.08 22.69 7.69
CA LEU A 14 9.95 22.31 6.58
C LEU A 14 10.68 23.54 6.03
N LYS A 15 12.01 23.42 5.88
CA LYS A 15 12.88 24.48 5.34
C LYS A 15 12.66 25.86 5.98
N GLY A 16 12.54 25.91 7.31
CA GLY A 16 12.42 27.17 8.03
C GLY A 16 11.00 27.74 8.11
N SER A 17 9.99 27.06 7.57
CA SER A 17 8.59 27.54 7.52
C SER A 17 7.59 26.47 7.95
N TRP A 18 6.44 26.90 8.46
CA TRP A 18 5.30 26.02 8.73
C TRP A 18 4.48 25.81 7.46
N TRP A 19 4.18 24.56 7.16
CA TRP A 19 3.34 24.16 6.03
C TRP A 19 2.16 23.35 6.52
N SER A 20 0.96 23.61 6.00
CA SER A 20 -0.17 22.71 6.28
C SER A 20 0.11 21.34 5.66
N THR A 21 -0.46 20.29 6.25
CA THR A 21 -0.30 18.94 5.69
C THR A 21 -0.85 18.84 4.27
N GLU A 22 -1.91 19.59 3.93
CA GLU A 22 -2.47 19.62 2.57
C GLU A 22 -1.54 20.33 1.57
N ASP A 23 -0.87 21.41 1.97
CA ASP A 23 0.05 22.13 1.09
C ASP A 23 1.27 21.29 0.73
N VAL A 24 1.79 20.51 1.69
CA VAL A 24 2.92 19.60 1.44
C VAL A 24 2.56 18.50 0.44
N LEU A 25 1.30 18.07 0.39
CA LEU A 25 0.84 17.06 -0.57
C LEU A 25 0.60 17.62 -1.97
N ARG A 26 0.67 18.93 -2.17
CA ARG A 26 0.48 19.55 -3.48
C ARG A 26 1.82 19.73 -4.18
N THR A 27 1.78 19.59 -5.49
CA THR A 27 2.87 20.00 -6.38
C THR A 27 2.55 21.34 -7.04
N SER A 28 3.58 22.02 -7.55
CA SER A 28 3.44 23.24 -8.34
C SER A 28 2.82 22.98 -9.72
N ASP A 29 2.84 21.74 -10.20
CA ASP A 29 2.21 21.34 -11.46
C ASP A 29 0.77 20.84 -11.21
N PRO A 30 -0.26 21.65 -11.50
CA PRO A 30 -1.65 21.27 -11.27
C PRO A 30 -2.13 20.14 -12.21
N THR A 31 -1.39 19.87 -13.28
CA THR A 31 -1.72 18.82 -14.26
C THR A 31 -1.16 17.45 -13.88
N ARG A 32 -0.35 17.38 -12.82
CA ARG A 32 0.26 16.14 -12.34
C ARG A 32 -0.82 15.12 -11.92
N GLU A 33 -0.88 14.00 -12.62
CA GLU A 33 -1.92 12.98 -12.51
C GLU A 33 -1.32 11.57 -12.66
N GLY A 34 -1.91 10.57 -12.01
CA GLY A 34 -1.54 9.16 -12.15
C GLY A 34 -0.47 8.68 -11.19
N LEU A 35 -0.08 7.41 -11.34
CA LEU A 35 0.94 6.75 -10.52
C LEU A 35 2.34 7.12 -11.01
N MET A 36 3.16 7.66 -10.12
CA MET A 36 4.52 8.09 -10.44
C MET A 36 5.52 7.54 -9.44
N LYS A 37 6.63 7.00 -9.94
CA LYS A 37 7.74 6.53 -9.10
C LYS A 37 8.34 7.69 -8.33
N VAL A 38 8.60 7.46 -7.04
CA VAL A 38 9.31 8.42 -6.18
C VAL A 38 10.78 8.51 -6.62
N GLN A 39 11.23 9.68 -7.04
CA GLN A 39 12.58 9.93 -7.56
C GLN A 39 13.30 11.07 -6.84
N SER A 40 12.56 11.99 -6.23
CA SER A 40 13.10 13.18 -5.58
C SER A 40 12.99 13.13 -4.05
N PHE A 41 13.82 13.92 -3.39
CA PHE A 41 13.72 14.15 -1.94
C PHE A 41 12.36 14.76 -1.55
N GLY A 42 11.82 15.66 -2.37
CA GLY A 42 10.49 16.24 -2.15
C GLY A 42 9.40 15.19 -2.14
N GLU A 43 9.40 14.26 -3.10
CA GLU A 43 8.44 13.15 -3.13
C GLU A 43 8.61 12.19 -1.95
N ARG A 44 9.84 12.01 -1.44
CA ARG A 44 10.05 11.25 -0.20
C ARG A 44 9.42 11.94 1.02
N ILE A 45 9.44 13.27 1.07
CA ILE A 45 8.69 14.02 2.09
C ILE A 45 7.19 13.78 1.92
N VAL A 46 6.66 13.88 0.70
CA VAL A 46 5.24 13.63 0.41
C VAL A 46 4.83 12.22 0.86
N LEU A 47 5.62 11.20 0.49
CA LEU A 47 5.42 9.81 0.91
C LEU A 47 5.43 9.68 2.44
N PHE A 48 6.37 10.33 3.12
CA PHE A 48 6.45 10.34 4.58
C PHE A 48 5.20 10.97 5.22
N ILE A 49 4.72 12.10 4.68
CA ILE A 49 3.51 12.76 5.16
C ILE A 49 2.28 11.87 4.96
N LEU A 50 2.10 11.29 3.77
CA LEU A 50 1.00 10.36 3.51
C LEU A 50 1.02 9.18 4.50
N ASN A 51 2.19 8.60 4.73
CA ASN A 51 2.35 7.40 5.52
C ASN A 51 2.26 7.64 7.04
N VAL A 52 3.14 8.49 7.56
CA VAL A 52 3.32 8.64 9.01
C VAL A 52 2.31 9.63 9.61
N VAL A 53 1.99 10.69 8.87
CA VAL A 53 1.17 11.79 9.40
C VAL A 53 -0.31 11.58 9.07
N ILE A 54 -0.63 11.37 7.80
CA ILE A 54 -2.03 11.27 7.37
C ILE A 54 -2.58 9.91 7.74
N PHE A 55 -1.98 8.82 7.25
CA PHE A 55 -2.41 7.48 7.63
C PHE A 55 -2.20 7.25 9.13
N GLY A 56 -0.97 7.37 9.62
CA GLY A 56 -0.63 6.99 10.99
C GLY A 56 -1.30 7.79 12.13
N ARG A 57 -1.67 9.05 11.89
CA ARG A 57 -2.23 9.93 12.94
C ARG A 57 -3.61 10.50 12.65
N SER A 58 -3.96 10.74 11.38
CA SER A 58 -5.17 11.51 11.04
C SER A 58 -6.33 10.62 10.58
N GLU A 59 -6.06 9.65 9.71
CA GLU A 59 -7.06 8.81 9.05
C GLU A 59 -7.12 7.37 9.59
N ARG A 60 -6.33 7.04 10.63
CA ARG A 60 -6.42 5.77 11.36
C ARG A 60 -7.72 5.64 12.15
N ASN A 61 -8.25 4.42 12.23
CA ASN A 61 -9.29 4.06 13.20
C ASN A 61 -8.62 3.62 14.49
N LEU A 62 -9.07 4.13 15.64
CA LEU A 62 -8.43 3.88 16.95
C LEU A 62 -8.53 2.41 17.41
N ASP A 63 -9.38 1.62 16.77
CA ASP A 63 -9.59 0.20 17.06
C ASP A 63 -8.70 -0.74 16.21
N ASP A 64 -7.97 -0.21 15.22
CA ASP A 64 -6.93 -0.96 14.50
C ASP A 64 -5.66 -0.89 15.35
N ASP A 65 -5.46 -1.84 16.25
CA ASP A 65 -4.22 -1.97 17.06
C ASP A 65 -3.00 -2.35 16.18
N ASP A 66 -3.27 -2.85 14.97
CA ASP A 66 -2.27 -3.38 14.07
C ASP A 66 -1.63 -2.32 13.15
N MET A 67 -0.32 -2.18 13.35
CA MET A 67 0.68 -1.69 12.40
C MET A 67 0.69 -0.18 12.11
N PHE A 68 1.66 0.50 12.73
CA PHE A 68 2.26 1.67 12.10
C PHE A 68 3.08 1.20 10.90
N PHE A 69 2.83 1.75 9.73
CA PHE A 69 3.84 1.68 8.68
C PHE A 69 5.06 2.47 9.16
N LEU A 70 6.19 1.78 9.30
CA LEU A 70 7.46 2.43 9.58
C LEU A 70 7.83 3.36 8.41
N PRO A 71 8.68 4.38 8.64
CA PRO A 71 9.27 5.14 7.55
C PRO A 71 9.92 4.17 6.55
N HIS A 72 9.50 4.23 5.29
CA HIS A 72 10.03 3.39 4.23
C HIS A 72 11.54 3.58 4.09
N SER A 73 12.28 2.48 3.95
CA SER A 73 13.71 2.54 3.70
C SER A 73 14.00 3.37 2.44
N MET A 74 15.15 4.04 2.40
CA MET A 74 15.65 4.66 1.15
C MET A 74 15.74 3.65 -0.01
N LYS A 75 15.90 2.36 0.30
CA LYS A 75 16.02 1.29 -0.68
C LYS A 75 14.68 0.75 -1.20
N GLU A 76 13.57 1.08 -0.55
CA GLU A 76 12.24 0.65 -0.99
C GLU A 76 11.76 1.50 -2.16
N GLN A 77 11.21 0.83 -3.17
CA GLN A 77 10.56 1.51 -4.27
C GLN A 77 9.15 1.88 -3.86
N ALA A 78 8.72 3.09 -4.24
CA ALA A 78 7.38 3.57 -3.98
C ALA A 78 6.86 4.30 -5.22
N LYS A 79 5.54 4.24 -5.42
CA LYS A 79 4.83 5.13 -6.35
C LYS A 79 3.80 5.94 -5.58
N ILE A 80 3.71 7.23 -5.89
CA ILE A 80 2.68 8.14 -5.39
C ILE A 80 1.61 8.26 -6.46
N LEU A 81 0.34 8.16 -6.06
CA LEU A 81 -0.80 8.49 -6.91
C LEU A 81 -1.11 9.98 -6.77
N TRP A 82 -1.03 10.69 -7.89
CA TRP A 82 -1.36 12.10 -8.01
C TRP A 82 -2.74 12.26 -8.66
N ARG A 83 -3.53 13.21 -8.17
CA ARG A 83 -4.76 13.67 -8.82
C ARG A 83 -4.87 15.18 -8.73
N HIS A 84 -5.01 15.86 -9.86
CA HIS A 84 -5.11 17.32 -9.96
C HIS A 84 -4.00 18.04 -9.16
N GLY A 85 -2.75 17.58 -9.30
CA GLY A 85 -1.60 18.14 -8.60
C GLY A 85 -1.51 17.81 -7.11
N ALA A 86 -2.40 16.99 -6.55
CA ALA A 86 -2.36 16.57 -5.15
C ALA A 86 -2.06 15.08 -5.00
N ALA A 87 -1.17 14.74 -4.07
CA ALA A 87 -0.89 13.36 -3.71
C ALA A 87 -2.06 12.77 -2.89
N VAL A 88 -2.67 11.70 -3.41
CA VAL A 88 -3.90 11.12 -2.85
C VAL A 88 -3.73 9.70 -2.33
N GLY A 89 -2.57 9.10 -2.56
CA GLY A 89 -2.25 7.76 -2.10
C GLY A 89 -0.86 7.35 -2.55
N PHE A 90 -0.43 6.19 -2.11
CA PHE A 90 0.83 5.60 -2.52
C PHE A 90 0.75 4.08 -2.38
N TYR A 91 1.69 3.40 -3.02
CA TYR A 91 2.06 2.06 -2.62
C TYR A 91 3.59 1.89 -2.62
N THR A 92 4.08 0.88 -1.91
CA THR A 92 5.49 0.50 -1.87
C THR A 92 5.70 -0.93 -2.30
N THR A 93 6.93 -1.21 -2.72
CA THR A 93 7.34 -2.52 -3.20
C THR A 93 8.63 -2.95 -2.50
N LYS A 94 8.61 -4.19 -1.98
CA LYS A 94 9.84 -4.92 -1.64
C LYS A 94 10.31 -5.61 -2.91
N MET A 95 11.52 -5.27 -3.36
CA MET A 95 12.08 -5.85 -4.56
C MET A 95 12.58 -7.25 -4.28
N LYS A 96 12.44 -8.17 -5.24
CA LYS A 96 13.17 -9.43 -5.24
C LYS A 96 14.67 -9.18 -5.04
N GLY A 97 15.31 -9.94 -4.16
CA GLY A 97 16.70 -9.75 -3.76
C GLY A 97 16.96 -8.66 -2.72
N SER A 98 15.96 -7.86 -2.34
CA SER A 98 16.11 -6.87 -1.25
C SER A 98 16.06 -7.55 0.12
N LEU A 99 16.83 -7.03 1.09
CA LEU A 99 16.90 -7.58 2.45
C LEU A 99 15.55 -7.49 3.16
N CYS A 100 15.17 -8.57 3.84
CA CYS A 100 14.07 -8.60 4.78
C CYS A 100 14.45 -7.83 6.06
N GLY A 101 13.49 -7.11 6.65
CA GLY A 101 13.72 -6.25 7.83
C GLY A 101 13.92 -6.99 9.15
N ASN A 102 13.94 -8.32 9.17
CA ASN A 102 13.95 -9.15 10.37
C ASN A 102 15.36 -9.48 10.90
N GLY A 103 16.41 -8.88 10.36
CA GLY A 103 17.80 -9.09 10.82
C GLY A 103 18.39 -10.47 10.49
N THR A 104 17.68 -11.32 9.75
CA THR A 104 18.12 -12.68 9.38
C THR A 104 19.12 -12.70 8.23
N GLY A 105 19.33 -11.58 7.54
CA GLY A 105 20.09 -11.52 6.30
C GLY A 105 19.37 -12.13 5.08
N ALA A 106 18.14 -12.63 5.24
CA ALA A 106 17.35 -13.15 4.14
C ALA A 106 16.91 -12.04 3.17
N CYS A 107 16.73 -12.41 1.90
CA CYS A 107 16.21 -11.52 0.87
C CYS A 107 14.85 -12.01 0.37
N TYR A 108 13.99 -11.06 -0.04
CA TYR A 108 12.72 -11.39 -0.70
C TYR A 108 12.95 -12.20 -1.96
N LEU A 109 12.19 -13.29 -2.13
CA LEU A 109 12.33 -14.22 -3.26
C LEU A 109 11.46 -13.85 -4.47
N LEU A 110 10.57 -12.88 -4.30
CA LEU A 110 9.67 -12.34 -5.31
C LEU A 110 9.37 -10.86 -5.00
N PRO A 111 8.92 -10.06 -5.99
CA PRO A 111 8.42 -8.72 -5.72
C PRO A 111 7.17 -8.76 -4.84
N VAL A 112 7.09 -7.87 -3.85
CA VAL A 112 5.95 -7.82 -2.93
C VAL A 112 5.34 -6.41 -2.92
N PHE A 113 4.04 -6.34 -3.19
CA PHE A 113 3.18 -5.18 -2.96
C PHE A 113 2.95 -5.03 -1.45
N ASP A 114 3.68 -4.10 -0.83
CA ASP A 114 3.92 -4.14 0.60
C ASP A 114 2.98 -3.24 1.39
N THR A 115 3.17 -1.93 1.23
CA THR A 115 2.33 -0.93 1.89
C THR A 115 1.48 -0.25 0.84
N VAL A 116 0.17 -0.13 1.09
CA VAL A 116 -0.73 0.63 0.22
C VAL A 116 -1.64 1.52 1.05
N PHE A 117 -1.78 2.76 0.61
CA PHE A 117 -2.67 3.71 1.25
C PHE A 117 -3.33 4.62 0.21
N ILE A 118 -4.64 4.80 0.37
CA ILE A 118 -5.43 5.79 -0.36
C ILE A 118 -6.14 6.64 0.67
N ARG A 119 -6.05 7.95 0.52
CA ARG A 119 -6.76 8.92 1.36
C ARG A 119 -8.24 8.61 1.39
N ARG A 120 -8.87 8.68 2.56
CA ARG A 120 -10.25 8.27 2.79
C ARG A 120 -11.24 8.93 1.83
N LYS A 121 -11.06 10.22 1.54
CA LYS A 121 -11.88 11.01 0.60
C LYS A 121 -11.79 10.52 -0.85
N GLN A 122 -10.79 9.70 -1.18
CA GLN A 122 -10.47 9.23 -2.53
C GLN A 122 -10.76 7.72 -2.70
N ARG A 123 -11.18 7.03 -1.64
CA ARG A 123 -11.50 5.59 -1.68
C ARG A 123 -12.81 5.33 -2.44
N ARG A 124 -13.01 4.05 -2.82
CA ARG A 124 -14.18 3.54 -3.57
C ARG A 124 -14.33 4.12 -4.99
N GLN A 125 -13.21 4.51 -5.60
CA GLN A 125 -13.13 5.02 -6.97
C GLN A 125 -12.26 4.13 -7.87
N GLY A 126 -12.06 2.85 -7.50
CA GLY A 126 -11.19 1.93 -8.25
C GLY A 126 -9.68 2.17 -8.13
N LEU A 127 -9.24 3.10 -7.29
CA LEU A 127 -7.80 3.44 -7.17
C LEU A 127 -6.96 2.28 -6.60
N GLY A 128 -7.51 1.45 -5.71
CA GLY A 128 -6.80 0.31 -5.14
C GLY A 128 -6.55 -0.79 -6.17
N THR A 129 -7.55 -1.10 -6.99
CA THR A 129 -7.40 -2.06 -8.09
C THR A 129 -6.47 -1.52 -9.17
N ALA A 130 -6.49 -0.21 -9.44
CA ALA A 130 -5.55 0.42 -10.36
C ALA A 130 -4.09 0.33 -9.86
N MET A 131 -3.84 0.55 -8.56
CA MET A 131 -2.51 0.36 -7.97
C MET A 131 -2.04 -1.09 -8.02
N LEU A 132 -2.93 -2.05 -7.75
CA LEU A 132 -2.58 -3.47 -7.83
C LEU A 132 -2.29 -3.90 -9.28
N ARG A 133 -3.05 -3.39 -10.25
CA ARG A 133 -2.80 -3.62 -11.69
C ARG A 133 -1.44 -3.06 -12.10
N ASP A 134 -1.16 -1.80 -11.79
CA ASP A 134 0.12 -1.16 -12.10
C ASP A 134 1.30 -1.92 -11.49
N PHE A 135 1.14 -2.51 -10.30
CA PHE A 135 2.14 -3.41 -9.73
C PHE A 135 2.32 -4.70 -10.55
N CYS A 136 1.24 -5.38 -10.95
CA CYS A 136 1.31 -6.60 -11.75
C CYS A 136 1.96 -6.34 -13.12
N ASP A 137 1.56 -5.25 -13.78
CA ASP A 137 2.10 -4.82 -15.08
C ASP A 137 3.60 -4.47 -14.97
N THR A 138 4.01 -3.85 -13.85
CA THR A 138 5.44 -3.53 -13.60
C THR A 138 6.31 -4.79 -13.52
N PHE A 139 5.75 -5.93 -13.11
CA PHE A 139 6.46 -7.19 -12.91
C PHE A 139 5.87 -8.32 -13.77
N GLN A 140 5.47 -8.02 -15.01
CA GLN A 140 4.85 -8.99 -15.92
C GLN A 140 5.67 -10.26 -16.16
N GLU A 141 7.00 -10.18 -16.09
CA GLU A 141 7.92 -11.30 -16.34
C GLU A 141 8.07 -12.26 -15.14
N GLU A 142 7.58 -11.86 -13.95
CA GLU A 142 7.70 -12.69 -12.75
C GLU A 142 6.55 -13.69 -12.66
N GLU A 143 6.88 -14.97 -12.49
CA GLU A 143 5.88 -16.05 -12.36
C GLU A 143 5.04 -15.93 -11.09
N ALA A 144 5.58 -15.29 -10.05
CA ALA A 144 4.90 -15.09 -8.78
C ALA A 144 5.13 -13.68 -8.23
N LEU A 145 4.05 -13.10 -7.73
CA LEU A 145 3.97 -11.78 -7.13
C LEU A 145 3.37 -11.87 -5.73
N GLY A 146 3.88 -11.08 -4.80
CA GLY A 146 3.43 -11.05 -3.41
C GLY A 146 2.55 -9.85 -3.08
N VAL A 147 1.64 -10.04 -2.15
CA VAL A 147 1.02 -9.00 -1.33
C VAL A 147 1.41 -9.30 0.12
N SER A 148 1.93 -8.30 0.84
CA SER A 148 2.41 -8.51 2.21
C SER A 148 1.30 -9.06 3.13
N SER A 149 1.63 -10.09 3.88
CA SER A 149 0.82 -10.64 4.97
C SER A 149 0.99 -9.80 6.25
N PRO A 150 -0.07 -9.63 7.07
CA PRO A 150 -1.45 -10.02 6.80
C PRO A 150 -2.15 -9.06 5.84
N ILE A 151 -2.96 -9.59 4.93
CA ILE A 151 -3.79 -8.74 4.04
C ILE A 151 -4.95 -8.16 4.84
N SER A 152 -5.02 -6.82 4.92
CA SER A 152 -6.15 -6.12 5.54
C SER A 152 -7.50 -6.45 4.86
N PRO A 153 -8.64 -6.42 5.57
CA PRO A 153 -9.95 -6.71 4.97
C PRO A 153 -10.27 -5.84 3.73
N ALA A 154 -9.87 -4.56 3.78
CA ALA A 154 -10.05 -3.63 2.66
C ALA A 154 -9.20 -4.03 1.44
N MET A 155 -7.94 -4.42 1.66
CA MET A 155 -7.07 -4.86 0.56
C MET A 155 -7.50 -6.23 0.03
N PHE A 156 -7.98 -7.13 0.90
CA PHE A 156 -8.53 -8.41 0.48
C PHE A 156 -9.73 -8.24 -0.46
N GLN A 157 -10.59 -7.26 -0.20
CA GLN A 157 -11.67 -6.88 -1.10
C GLN A 157 -11.17 -6.38 -2.46
N VAL A 158 -10.09 -5.60 -2.48
CA VAL A 158 -9.43 -5.13 -3.71
C VAL A 158 -8.87 -6.32 -4.49
N CYS A 159 -8.14 -7.23 -3.85
CA CYS A 159 -7.63 -8.44 -4.47
C CYS A 159 -8.75 -9.29 -5.07
N ARG A 160 -9.86 -9.46 -4.33
CA ARG A 160 -11.04 -10.20 -4.82
C ARG A 160 -11.62 -9.58 -6.08
N GLN A 161 -11.86 -8.27 -6.09
CA GLN A 161 -12.39 -7.58 -7.26
C GLN A 161 -11.43 -7.68 -8.46
N PHE A 162 -10.14 -7.49 -8.22
CA PHE A 162 -9.12 -7.55 -9.25
C PHE A 162 -9.01 -8.95 -9.88
N LEU A 163 -8.89 -10.00 -9.07
CA LEU A 163 -8.74 -11.39 -9.52
C LEU A 163 -10.01 -11.97 -10.16
N SER A 164 -11.19 -11.44 -9.81
CA SER A 164 -12.41 -11.75 -10.55
C SER A 164 -12.35 -11.23 -11.99
N ALA A 165 -11.77 -10.05 -12.21
CA ALA A 165 -11.69 -9.39 -13.51
C ALA A 165 -10.45 -9.79 -14.36
N CYS A 166 -9.35 -10.20 -13.71
CA CYS A 166 -8.08 -10.54 -14.35
C CYS A 166 -7.74 -12.00 -14.07
N ALA A 167 -8.16 -12.91 -14.96
CA ALA A 167 -8.01 -14.35 -14.77
C ALA A 167 -6.54 -14.81 -14.85
N GLU A 168 -5.75 -14.11 -15.67
CA GLU A 168 -4.32 -14.28 -15.88
C GLU A 168 -3.51 -14.10 -14.57
N GLU A 169 -3.98 -13.26 -13.65
CA GLU A 169 -3.29 -12.99 -12.38
C GLU A 169 -3.62 -13.99 -11.26
N ARG A 170 -4.64 -14.86 -11.45
CA ARG A 170 -5.11 -15.79 -10.41
C ARG A 170 -4.04 -16.77 -9.94
N GLY A 171 -3.15 -17.20 -10.84
CA GLY A 171 -2.02 -18.06 -10.51
C GLY A 171 -0.79 -17.31 -9.98
N ARG A 172 -0.73 -15.99 -10.20
CA ARG A 172 0.47 -15.17 -9.97
C ARG A 172 0.45 -14.44 -8.63
N LEU A 173 -0.71 -14.13 -8.05
CA LEU A 173 -0.82 -13.34 -6.82
C LEU A 173 -0.93 -14.20 -5.54
N TRP A 174 -0.01 -13.94 -4.61
CA TRP A 174 0.13 -14.65 -3.35
C TRP A 174 0.14 -13.70 -2.15
N GLU A 175 -0.50 -14.07 -1.05
CA GLU A 175 -0.26 -13.47 0.26
C GLU A 175 1.05 -14.02 0.81
N VAL A 176 1.97 -13.15 1.23
CA VAL A 176 3.37 -13.50 1.45
C VAL A 176 3.86 -13.06 2.83
N GLU A 177 4.41 -13.99 3.58
CA GLU A 177 5.29 -13.70 4.71
C GLU A 177 6.76 -13.63 4.23
N PRO A 178 7.58 -12.68 4.72
CA PRO A 178 8.98 -12.60 4.31
C PRO A 178 9.77 -13.88 4.67
N PRO A 179 10.69 -14.38 3.81
CA PRO A 179 11.08 -13.88 2.48
C PRO A 179 10.20 -14.29 1.29
N GLY A 180 9.13 -15.05 1.52
CA GLY A 180 8.19 -15.48 0.48
C GLY A 180 8.58 -16.75 -0.27
N ALA A 181 9.23 -17.68 0.43
CA ALA A 181 9.44 -19.03 -0.08
C ALA A 181 8.11 -19.77 -0.28
N TRP A 182 8.14 -20.94 -0.93
CA TRP A 182 6.95 -21.75 -1.22
C TRP A 182 6.09 -22.05 0.02
N GLY A 183 6.71 -22.32 1.18
CA GLY A 183 5.99 -22.55 2.44
C GLY A 183 5.53 -21.28 3.17
N GLN A 184 5.82 -20.10 2.62
CA GLN A 184 5.56 -18.79 3.23
C GLN A 184 4.63 -17.93 2.36
N ARG A 185 3.90 -18.58 1.45
CA ARG A 185 2.98 -17.90 0.55
C ARG A 185 1.71 -18.71 0.35
N ILE A 186 0.59 -18.02 0.29
CA ILE A 186 -0.75 -18.60 0.09
C ILE A 186 -1.38 -17.94 -1.13
N ASN A 187 -1.84 -18.72 -2.10
CA ASN A 187 -2.47 -18.15 -3.30
C ASN A 187 -3.76 -17.41 -2.92
N ILE A 188 -3.85 -16.14 -3.29
CA ILE A 188 -4.96 -15.28 -2.85
C ILE A 188 -6.28 -15.72 -3.49
N TRP A 189 -6.25 -16.13 -4.76
CA TRP A 189 -7.44 -16.61 -5.46
C TRP A 189 -8.01 -17.87 -4.81
N LEU A 190 -7.17 -18.85 -4.48
CA LEU A 190 -7.59 -20.06 -3.77
C LEU A 190 -8.17 -19.73 -2.38
N LYS A 191 -7.56 -18.79 -1.64
CA LYS A 191 -8.09 -18.31 -0.36
C LYS A 191 -9.49 -17.69 -0.51
N ILE A 192 -9.74 -16.93 -1.58
CA ILE A 192 -11.07 -16.37 -1.89
C ILE A 192 -12.09 -17.48 -2.17
N GLN A 193 -11.73 -18.46 -2.99
CA GLN A 193 -12.64 -19.57 -3.36
C GLN A 193 -13.03 -20.42 -2.14
N LEU A 194 -12.08 -20.72 -1.27
CA LEU A 194 -12.34 -21.47 -0.04
C LEU A 194 -13.28 -20.72 0.91
N GLN A 195 -13.13 -19.39 1.03
CA GLN A 195 -14.06 -18.59 1.84
C GLN A 195 -15.48 -18.61 1.27
N GLN A 196 -15.65 -18.57 -0.06
CA GLN A 196 -16.95 -18.65 -0.71
C GLN A 196 -17.63 -20.01 -0.49
N ALA A 197 -16.87 -21.11 -0.62
CA ALA A 197 -17.39 -22.45 -0.36
C ALA A 197 -17.80 -22.69 1.09
N SER A 198 -17.22 -21.93 2.04
CA SER A 198 -17.52 -22.05 3.48
C SER A 198 -18.74 -21.25 3.95
N VAL A 199 -19.35 -20.42 3.07
CA VAL A 199 -20.60 -19.72 3.34
C VAL A 199 -21.73 -20.51 2.67
N PRO A 200 -22.44 -21.42 3.38
CA PRO A 200 -23.60 -22.09 2.78
C PRO A 200 -24.68 -21.06 2.47
N ASP A 201 -25.36 -21.25 1.33
CA ASP A 201 -26.48 -20.44 0.86
C ASP A 201 -27.49 -20.23 2.00
N ARG A 202 -27.59 -19.00 2.48
CA ARG A 202 -28.71 -18.58 3.30
C ARG A 202 -29.82 -18.16 2.34
N GLU A 203 -30.68 -19.12 2.02
CA GLU A 203 -32.04 -18.87 1.49
C GLU A 203 -32.87 -18.04 2.49
#